data_AF-A0A655D175-F1
#
_entry.id   AF-A0A655D175-F1
#
_cell.length_a   1.000
_cell.length_b   1.000
_cell.length_c   1.000
_cell.angle_alpha   90.00
_cell.angle_beta   90.00
_cell.angle_gamma   90.00
#
_symmetry.space_group_name_H-M   'P 1'
#
loop_
_entity.id
_entity.type
_entity.pdbx_description
1 polymer ?
#
loop_
_entity_poly.entity_id
_entity_poly.type
_entity_poly.pdbx_seq_one_letter_code
_entity_poly.pdbx_strand_id
1 'polypeptide(L)'
;MHKNNKSQVISWLALTFLFGAGFIGMELYEFHHLIVNGMGPDRSGFLSAFFALVGTHGLHVTSGLIWMAVLMVQVARRGLTSTNRTRIMCLSLFWHFLDVIWICVFTVVYLMGAM
;
A
#
# COMPACT_ATOMS: atom_id res chain seq x y z
N MET A 1 -2.24 -19.32 -8.83
CA MET A 1 -0.89 -19.95 -8.92
C MET A 1 -0.87 -21.30 -9.69
N HIS A 2 -1.98 -21.74 -10.31
CA HIS A 2 -2.17 -23.07 -10.92
C HIS A 2 -2.05 -23.15 -12.46
N LYS A 3 -1.81 -22.04 -13.17
CA LYS A 3 -1.52 -22.04 -14.62
C LYS A 3 -0.25 -21.22 -14.86
N ASN A 4 0.72 -21.79 -15.58
CA ASN A 4 2.06 -21.24 -15.85
C ASN A 4 2.05 -20.00 -16.78
N ASN A 5 1.00 -19.17 -16.69
CA ASN A 5 0.76 -18.04 -17.58
C ASN A 5 1.40 -16.78 -17.02
N LYS A 6 2.59 -16.47 -17.53
CA LYS A 6 3.38 -15.27 -17.20
C LYS A 6 2.56 -13.99 -17.40
N SER A 7 1.82 -13.92 -18.52
CA SER A 7 0.96 -12.77 -18.85
C SER A 7 -0.13 -12.54 -17.81
N GLN A 8 -0.78 -13.60 -17.34
CA GLN A 8 -1.81 -13.50 -16.30
C GLN A 8 -1.24 -13.00 -14.97
N VAL A 9 -0.08 -13.50 -14.54
CA VAL A 9 0.57 -13.02 -13.30
C VAL A 9 0.91 -11.54 -13.41
N ILE A 10 1.41 -11.08 -14.56
CA ILE A 10 1.74 -9.66 -14.79
C ILE A 10 0.47 -8.80 -14.80
N SER A 11 -0.60 -9.23 -15.47
CA SER A 11 -1.89 -8.50 -15.47
C SER A 11 -2.48 -8.37 -14.06
N TRP A 12 -2.44 -9.44 -13.26
CA TRP A 12 -2.90 -9.39 -11.87
C TRP A 12 -2.03 -8.49 -11.00
N LEU A 13 -0.70 -8.56 -11.14
CA LEU A 13 0.22 -7.64 -10.45
C LEU A 13 -0.05 -6.18 -10.84
N ALA A 14 -0.30 -5.91 -12.12
CA ALA A 14 -0.58 -4.57 -12.62
C ALA A 14 -1.90 -4.04 -12.07
N LEU A 15 -2.92 -4.89 -11.97
CA LEU A 15 -4.19 -4.54 -11.36
C LEU A 15 -4.01 -4.19 -9.87
N THR A 16 -3.27 -5.02 -9.12
CA THR A 16 -2.97 -4.74 -7.70
C THR A 16 -2.18 -3.44 -7.53
N PHE A 17 -1.21 -3.18 -8.40
CA PHE A 17 -0.44 -1.93 -8.41
C PHE A 17 -1.35 -0.71 -8.63
N LEU A 18 -2.31 -0.82 -9.56
CA LEU A 18 -3.22 0.28 -9.90
C LEU A 18 -4.17 0.61 -8.73
N PHE A 19 -4.71 -0.43 -8.06
CA PHE A 19 -5.50 -0.23 -6.84
C PHE A 19 -4.67 0.37 -5.70
N GLY A 20 -3.43 -0.10 -5.50
CA GLY A 20 -2.52 0.47 -4.50
C GLY A 20 -2.16 1.93 -4.76
N ALA A 21 -1.94 2.30 -6.03
CA ALA A 21 -1.65 3.68 -6.41
C ALA A 21 -2.85 4.60 -6.21
N GLY A 22 -4.05 4.12 -6.54
CA GLY A 22 -5.30 4.85 -6.25
C GLY A 22 -5.52 5.06 -4.75
N PHE A 23 -5.20 4.05 -3.94
CA PHE A 23 -5.27 4.13 -2.48
C PHE A 23 -4.34 5.23 -1.92
N ILE A 24 -3.07 5.25 -2.31
CA ILE A 24 -2.12 6.31 -1.90
C ILE A 24 -2.59 7.70 -2.37
N GLY A 25 -3.15 7.79 -3.59
CA GLY A 25 -3.68 9.04 -4.12
C GLY A 25 -4.82 9.60 -3.28
N MET A 26 -5.73 8.73 -2.82
CA MET A 26 -6.82 9.12 -1.92
C MET A 26 -6.30 9.53 -0.55
N GLU A 27 -5.37 8.78 0.05
CA GLU A 27 -4.74 9.16 1.33
C GLU A 27 -4.06 10.54 1.25
N LEU A 28 -3.25 10.78 0.21
CA LEU A 28 -2.58 12.07 0.00
C LEU A 28 -3.57 13.23 -0.16
N TYR A 29 -4.67 13.01 -0.88
CA TYR A 29 -5.71 14.01 -1.03
C TYR A 29 -6.35 14.36 0.32
N GLU A 30 -6.65 13.35 1.14
CA GLU A 30 -7.24 13.54 2.46
C GLU A 30 -6.28 14.27 3.42
N PHE A 31 -5.00 13.88 3.42
CA PHE A 31 -3.93 14.57 4.14
C PHE A 31 -3.84 16.04 3.75
N HIS A 32 -3.80 16.32 2.45
CA HIS A 32 -3.70 17.68 1.94
C HIS A 32 -4.93 18.51 2.33
N HIS A 33 -6.13 17.91 2.24
CA HIS A 33 -7.37 18.57 2.64
C HIS A 33 -7.39 18.89 4.16
N LEU A 34 -6.92 17.98 5.01
CA LEU A 34 -6.80 18.20 6.46
C LEU A 34 -5.78 19.30 6.80
N ILE A 35 -4.62 19.32 6.14
CA ILE A 35 -3.61 20.37 6.33
C ILE A 35 -4.14 21.74 5.90
N VAL A 36 -4.77 21.82 4.72
CA VAL A 36 -5.33 23.07 4.17
C VAL A 36 -6.46 23.62 5.04
N ASN A 37 -7.26 22.77 5.67
CA ASN A 37 -8.30 23.17 6.62
C ASN A 37 -7.76 23.60 8.00
N GLY A 38 -6.44 23.75 8.16
CA GLY A 38 -5.80 24.20 9.40
C GLY A 38 -5.77 23.13 10.50
N MET A 39 -6.05 21.88 10.14
CA MET A 39 -5.93 20.68 10.98
C MET A 39 -4.57 20.01 10.71
N GLY A 40 -3.50 20.78 10.88
CA GLY A 40 -2.13 20.26 10.78
C GLY A 40 -1.66 19.56 12.05
N PRO A 41 -0.55 18.79 11.98
CA PRO A 41 0.05 18.11 13.13
C PRO A 41 0.46 19.07 14.28
N ASP A 42 0.55 20.37 14.00
CA ASP A 42 0.88 21.42 14.98
C ASP A 42 -0.30 21.78 15.91
N ARG A 43 -1.54 21.44 15.54
CA ARG A 43 -2.75 21.90 16.25
C ARG A 43 -3.09 21.08 17.50
N SER A 44 -2.75 19.79 17.52
CA SER A 44 -3.09 18.86 18.62
C SER A 44 -2.25 17.59 18.56
N GLY A 45 -1.87 17.04 19.72
CA GLY A 45 -1.13 15.79 19.83
C GLY A 45 -1.83 14.58 19.19
N PHE A 46 -3.17 14.57 19.15
CA PHE A 46 -3.95 13.55 18.47
C PHE A 46 -3.73 13.56 16.95
N LEU A 47 -3.75 14.76 16.34
CA LEU A 47 -3.47 14.94 14.92
C LEU A 47 -2.01 14.59 14.58
N SER A 48 -1.06 14.95 15.42
CA SER A 48 0.34 14.59 15.21
C SER A 48 0.55 13.07 15.21
N ALA A 49 -0.03 12.36 16.18
CA ALA A 49 0.01 10.90 16.23
C ALA A 49 -0.70 10.25 15.04
N PHE A 50 -1.84 10.82 14.59
CA PHE A 50 -2.55 10.38 13.40
C PHE A 50 -1.69 10.50 12.13
N PHE A 51 -1.12 11.70 11.87
CA PHE A 51 -0.26 11.94 10.72
C PHE A 51 1.00 11.05 10.75
N ALA A 52 1.57 10.78 11.92
CA ALA A 52 2.71 9.88 12.05
C ALA A 52 2.34 8.41 11.76
N LEU A 53 1.23 7.92 12.33
CA LEU A 53 0.75 6.56 12.11
C LEU A 53 0.39 6.31 10.64
N VAL A 54 -0.44 7.20 10.08
CA VAL A 54 -0.92 7.05 8.70
C VAL A 54 0.19 7.38 7.70
N GLY A 55 1.05 8.37 7.98
CA GLY A 55 2.21 8.69 7.16
C GLY A 55 3.23 7.56 7.09
N THR A 56 3.52 6.90 8.23
CA THR A 56 4.40 5.71 8.23
C THR A 56 3.76 4.57 7.46
N HIS A 57 2.44 4.37 7.58
CA HIS A 57 1.73 3.37 6.79
C HIS A 57 1.84 3.65 5.27
N GLY A 58 1.50 4.87 4.83
CA GLY A 58 1.59 5.27 3.43
C GLY A 58 3.00 5.13 2.84
N LEU A 59 4.05 5.41 3.63
CA LEU A 59 5.44 5.15 3.23
C LEU A 59 5.71 3.66 3.02
N HIS A 60 5.21 2.78 3.89
CA HIS A 60 5.35 1.33 3.71
C HIS A 60 4.61 0.84 2.46
N VAL A 61 3.38 1.31 2.21
CA VAL A 61 2.62 0.96 1.00
C VAL A 61 3.37 1.42 -0.26
N THR A 62 3.92 2.65 -0.26
CA THR A 62 4.74 3.18 -1.36
C THR A 62 5.96 2.29 -1.62
N SER A 63 6.67 1.86 -0.57
CA SER A 63 7.82 0.96 -0.69
C SER A 63 7.41 -0.40 -1.31
N GLY A 64 6.23 -0.90 -0.95
CA GLY A 64 5.65 -2.12 -1.50
C GLY A 64 5.31 -1.99 -2.99
N LEU A 65 4.74 -0.86 -3.42
CA LEU A 65 4.46 -0.58 -4.83
C LEU A 65 5.75 -0.53 -5.65
N ILE A 66 6.79 0.14 -5.16
CA ILE A 66 8.10 0.20 -5.84
C ILE A 66 8.65 -1.23 -6.00
N TRP A 67 8.60 -2.04 -4.95
CA TRP A 67 9.05 -3.43 -5.02
C TRP A 67 8.21 -4.26 -6.01
N MET A 68 6.89 -4.06 -6.03
CA MET A 68 5.98 -4.72 -6.98
C MET A 68 6.30 -4.35 -8.44
N ALA A 69 6.56 -3.07 -8.71
CA ALA A 69 6.95 -2.59 -10.04
C ALA A 69 8.28 -3.20 -10.50
N VAL A 70 9.29 -3.23 -9.61
CA VAL A 70 10.60 -3.85 -9.92
C VAL A 70 10.42 -5.35 -10.20
N LEU A 71 9.62 -6.06 -9.42
CA LEU A 71 9.33 -7.48 -9.64
C LEU A 71 8.57 -7.72 -10.95
N MET A 72 7.64 -6.84 -11.31
CA MET A 72 6.91 -6.91 -12.58
C MET A 72 7.88 -6.84 -13.77
N VAL A 73 8.82 -5.87 -13.75
CA VAL A 73 9.86 -5.74 -14.79
C VAL A 73 10.80 -6.95 -14.80
N GLN A 74 11.17 -7.47 -13.62
CA GLN A 74 12.05 -8.63 -13.52
C GLN A 74 11.39 -9.91 -14.03
N VAL A 75 10.09 -10.11 -13.76
CA VAL A 75 9.30 -11.24 -14.29
C VAL A 75 9.10 -11.10 -15.79
N ALA A 76 8.88 -9.88 -16.31
CA ALA A 76 8.76 -9.64 -17.75
C ALA A 76 10.07 -9.98 -18.49
N ARG A 77 11.24 -9.62 -17.95
CA ARG A 77 12.54 -9.85 -18.60
C ARG A 77 13.11 -11.25 -18.40
N ARG A 78 13.01 -11.84 -17.21
CA ARG A 78 13.63 -13.15 -16.87
C ARG A 78 12.64 -14.32 -16.82
N GLY A 79 11.33 -14.06 -16.94
CA GLY A 79 10.30 -15.09 -16.84
C GLY A 79 10.03 -15.58 -15.41
N LEU A 80 9.17 -16.60 -15.28
CA LEU A 80 8.85 -17.25 -14.00
C LEU A 80 9.94 -18.28 -13.64
N THR A 81 10.99 -17.81 -12.97
CA THR A 81 11.99 -18.67 -12.31
C THR A 81 11.57 -18.97 -10.87
N SER A 82 12.09 -20.06 -10.26
CA SER A 82 11.81 -20.37 -8.84
C SER A 82 12.12 -19.20 -7.91
N THR A 83 13.17 -18.42 -8.19
CA THR A 83 13.54 -17.23 -7.43
C THR A 83 12.45 -16.16 -7.47
N ASN A 84 11.90 -15.86 -8.65
CA ASN A 84 10.83 -14.87 -8.80
C ASN A 84 9.55 -15.32 -8.09
N ARG A 85 9.28 -16.63 -8.07
CA ARG A 85 8.13 -17.22 -7.37
C ARG A 85 8.21 -17.00 -5.85
N THR A 86 9.39 -17.20 -5.26
CA THR A 86 9.63 -16.89 -3.83
C THR A 86 9.48 -15.40 -3.55
N ARG A 87 9.99 -14.52 -4.43
CA ARG A 87 9.86 -13.07 -4.26
C ARG A 87 8.41 -12.60 -4.30
N ILE A 88 7.60 -13.15 -5.21
CA ILE A 88 6.16 -12.86 -5.29
C ILE A 88 5.43 -13.32 -4.02
N MET A 89 5.78 -14.49 -3.46
CA MET A 89 5.19 -14.95 -2.20
C MET A 89 5.53 -14.01 -1.03
N CYS A 90 6.80 -13.59 -0.89
CA CYS A 90 7.18 -12.60 0.11
C CYS A 90 6.43 -11.27 -0.08
N LEU A 91 6.33 -10.79 -1.32
CA LEU A 91 5.59 -9.56 -1.63
C LEU A 91 4.11 -9.70 -1.28
N SER A 92 3.49 -10.83 -1.60
CA SER A 92 2.09 -11.10 -1.27
C SER A 92 1.85 -11.08 0.24
N LEU A 93 2.76 -11.68 1.02
CA LEU A 93 2.68 -11.67 2.48
C LEU A 93 2.82 -10.26 3.04
N PHE A 94 3.78 -9.48 2.51
CA PHE A 94 3.98 -8.08 2.86
C PHE A 94 2.75 -7.23 2.54
N TRP A 95 2.13 -7.44 1.38
CA TRP A 95 0.94 -6.70 0.95
C TRP A 95 -0.29 -7.01 1.82
N HIS A 96 -0.51 -8.29 2.15
CA HIS A 96 -1.56 -8.67 3.10
C HIS A 96 -1.32 -8.11 4.51
N PHE A 97 -0.07 -8.07 4.96
CA PHE A 97 0.24 -7.49 6.25
C PHE A 97 -0.09 -5.99 6.31
N LEU A 98 0.20 -5.24 5.24
CA LEU A 98 -0.19 -3.84 5.13
C LEU A 98 -1.71 -3.66 5.15
N ASP A 99 -2.45 -4.46 4.38
CA ASP A 99 -3.92 -4.42 4.36
C ASP A 99 -4.53 -4.65 5.75
N VAL A 100 -4.01 -5.61 6.52
CA VAL A 100 -4.48 -5.87 7.90
C VAL A 100 -4.21 -4.68 8.83
N ILE A 101 -3.01 -4.08 8.77
CA ILE A 101 -2.71 -2.88 9.56
C ILE A 101 -3.68 -1.76 9.19
N TRP A 102 -3.94 -1.57 7.89
CA TRP A 102 -4.86 -0.53 7.44
C TRP A 102 -6.27 -0.70 8.01
N ILE A 103 -6.80 -1.93 8.02
CA ILE A 103 -8.10 -2.22 8.62
C ILE A 103 -8.13 -1.84 10.11
N CYS A 104 -7.06 -2.13 10.85
CA CYS A 104 -6.93 -1.72 12.25
C CYS A 104 -6.90 -0.20 12.40
N VAL A 105 -6.13 0.51 11.56
CA VAL A 105 -6.04 1.98 11.56
C VAL A 105 -7.41 2.59 11.26
N PHE A 106 -8.09 2.14 10.21
CA PHE A 106 -9.41 2.60 9.84
C PHE A 106 -10.42 2.40 10.98
N THR A 107 -10.40 1.23 11.63
CA THR A 107 -11.31 0.93 12.74
C THR A 107 -11.05 1.81 13.96
N VAL A 108 -9.80 1.91 14.41
CA VAL A 108 -9.46 2.63 15.66
C VAL A 108 -9.50 4.13 15.47
N VAL A 109 -9.07 4.64 14.32
CA VAL A 109 -8.94 6.08 14.11
C VAL A 109 -10.20 6.66 13.48
N TYR A 110 -10.66 6.12 12.36
CA TYR A 110 -11.81 6.70 11.65
C TYR A 110 -13.11 6.34 12.36
N LEU A 111 -13.32 5.06 12.70
CA LEU A 111 -14.59 4.64 13.31
C LEU A 111 -14.74 5.10 14.76
N MET A 112 -13.68 5.00 15.56
CA MET A 112 -13.71 5.45 16.96
C MET A 112 -13.59 6.98 17.09
N GLY A 113 -13.02 7.66 16.10
CA GLY A 113 -12.99 9.13 16.04
C GLY A 113 -14.29 9.76 15.51
N ALA A 114 -15.09 9.01 14.74
CA ALA A 114 -16.39 9.47 14.23
C ALA A 114 -17.57 9.21 15.18
N MET A 115 -17.36 8.43 16.25
CA MET A 115 -18.34 8.13 17.31
C MET A 115 -18.22 9.11 18.47
#